data_AF-A0A1G2QE74-F1
#
_entry.id   AF-A0A1G2QE74-F1
#
_cell.length_a   1.000
_cell.length_b   1.000
_cell.length_c   1.000
_cell.angle_alpha   90.00
_cell.angle_beta   90.00
_cell.angle_gamma   90.00
#
_symmetry.space_group_name_H-M   'P 1'
#
loop_
_entity.id
_entity.type
_entity.pdbx_description
1 polymer ?
#
loop_
_entity_poly.entity_id
_entity_poly.type
_entity_poly.pdbx_seq_one_letter_code
_entity_poly.pdbx_strand_id
1 'polypeptide(L)'
;MEYNNLTKWLKNEWFKLTIIIIILLVLLLLGIRQKWDRQESISQSEKSDVLMVYNQVKGALPKHSLYCIPETKSYCTIDGCIADKPNVFVIIGQSPEGEAFLGRCDSKPCDIYPSNLEESGEVVTVTTKEPHGMLFKSSYLDSSYVEVVTLLTDAFISTGQCYKNENS
;
A
#
# COMPACT_ATOMS: atom_id res chain seq x y z
N MET A 1 4.60 -26.70 55.58
CA MET A 1 4.36 -25.40 56.24
C MET A 1 5.00 -24.23 55.47
N GLU A 2 4.96 -24.20 54.12
CA GLU A 2 5.60 -23.11 53.35
C GLU A 2 4.60 -22.13 52.70
N TYR A 3 3.33 -22.52 52.55
CA TYR A 3 2.34 -21.72 51.82
C TYR A 3 1.95 -20.41 52.55
N ASN A 4 2.11 -20.35 53.88
CA ASN A 4 1.72 -19.18 54.68
C ASN A 4 2.74 -18.02 54.64
N ASN A 5 3.98 -18.27 54.22
CA ASN A 5 4.98 -17.19 54.08
C ASN A 5 4.83 -16.45 52.75
N LEU A 6 4.44 -17.15 51.68
CA LEU A 6 4.26 -16.56 50.36
C LEU A 6 3.10 -15.55 50.34
N THR A 7 1.98 -15.89 50.97
CA THR A 7 0.78 -15.04 51.03
C THR A 7 0.99 -13.79 51.90
N LYS A 8 1.81 -13.88 52.95
CA LYS A 8 2.20 -12.73 53.78
C LYS A 8 3.15 -11.78 53.07
N TRP A 9 4.11 -12.33 52.30
CA TRP A 9 5.04 -11.56 51.49
C TRP A 9 4.33 -10.84 50.33
N LEU A 10 3.45 -11.56 49.62
CA LEU A 10 2.62 -11.00 48.56
C LEU A 10 1.76 -9.83 49.05
N LYS A 11 1.24 -9.88 50.27
CA LYS A 11 0.39 -8.81 50.83
C LYS A 11 1.15 -7.51 51.13
N ASN A 12 2.45 -7.58 51.40
CA ASN A 12 3.28 -6.40 51.71
C ASN A 12 3.87 -5.75 50.45
N GLU A 13 4.12 -6.54 49.41
CA GLU A 13 4.75 -6.08 48.17
C GLU A 13 3.76 -5.87 47.01
N TRP A 14 2.47 -6.16 47.21
CA TRP A 14 1.43 -6.04 46.17
C TRP A 14 1.35 -4.63 45.56
N PHE A 15 1.50 -3.58 46.38
CA PHE A 15 1.53 -2.20 45.92
C PHE A 15 2.73 -1.88 45.00
N LYS A 16 3.89 -2.50 45.22
CA LYS A 16 5.06 -2.29 44.35
C LYS A 16 4.90 -3.04 43.03
N LEU A 17 4.34 -4.24 43.07
CA LEU A 17 4.05 -5.04 41.88
C LEU A 17 3.02 -4.38 40.96
N THR A 18 1.95 -3.80 41.52
CA THR A 18 0.95 -3.06 40.70
C THR A 18 1.56 -1.84 40.02
N ILE A 19 2.41 -1.07 40.72
CA ILE A 19 3.12 0.07 40.12
C ILE A 19 4.03 -0.39 38.97
N ILE A 20 4.80 -1.46 39.16
CA ILE A 20 5.70 -2.00 38.11
C ILE A 20 4.90 -2.44 36.88
N ILE A 21 3.77 -3.13 37.07
CA ILE A 21 2.90 -3.58 35.98
C ILE A 21 2.30 -2.38 35.22
N ILE A 22 1.87 -1.33 35.94
CA ILE A 22 1.35 -0.11 35.32
C ILE A 22 2.44 0.58 34.49
N ILE A 23 3.66 0.69 35.01
CA ILE A 23 4.79 1.28 34.27
C ILE A 23 5.10 0.47 33.01
N LEU A 24 5.13 -0.86 33.10
CA LEU A 24 5.34 -1.72 31.94
C LEU A 24 4.25 -1.56 30.89
N LEU A 25 2.97 -1.51 31.29
CA LEU A 25 1.85 -1.26 30.39
C LEU A 25 1.95 0.10 29.70
N VAL A 26 2.30 1.16 30.44
CA VAL A 26 2.48 2.51 29.88
C VAL A 26 3.63 2.53 28.87
N LEU A 27 4.77 1.91 29.17
CA LEU A 27 5.90 1.81 28.24
C LEU A 27 5.53 1.03 26.97
N LEU A 28 4.76 -0.05 27.12
CA LEU A 28 4.28 -0.86 25.99
C LEU A 28 3.32 -0.06 25.09
N LEU A 29 2.39 0.70 25.69
CA LEU A 29 1.49 1.59 24.96
C LEU A 29 2.23 2.73 24.25
N LEU A 30 3.24 3.33 24.89
CA LEU A 30 4.08 4.36 24.27
C LEU A 30 4.89 3.80 23.09
N GLY A 31 5.43 2.58 23.23
CA GLY A 31 6.15 1.90 22.15
C GLY A 31 5.26 1.59 20.95
N ILE A 32 4.01 1.14 21.19
CA ILE A 32 3.03 0.92 20.13
C ILE A 32 2.72 2.24 19.42
N ARG A 33 2.47 3.33 20.17
CA ARG A 33 2.13 4.63 19.59
C ARG A 33 3.23 5.20 18.69
N GLN A 34 4.49 5.13 19.13
CA GLN A 34 5.62 5.57 18.31
C GLN A 34 5.76 4.79 16.99
N LYS A 35 5.43 3.49 17.01
CA LYS A 35 5.47 2.66 15.80
C LYS A 35 4.40 3.10 14.78
N TRP A 36 3.22 3.49 15.25
CA TRP A 36 2.14 4.01 14.41
C TRP A 36 2.50 5.37 13.77
N ASP A 37 2.96 6.33 14.56
CA ASP A 37 3.31 7.68 14.05
C ASP A 37 4.45 7.64 13.01
N ARG A 38 5.40 6.71 13.17
CA ARG A 38 6.48 6.48 12.20
C ARG A 38 5.97 5.92 10.87
N GLN A 39 4.93 5.09 10.89
CA GLN A 39 4.38 4.47 9.67
C GLN A 39 3.60 5.49 8.82
N GLU A 40 2.88 6.40 9.46
CA GLU A 40 2.11 7.46 8.78
C GLU A 40 3.02 8.50 8.11
N SER A 41 4.08 8.94 8.81
CA SER A 41 5.05 9.90 8.26
C SER A 41 5.84 9.38 7.05
N ILE A 42 6.16 8.08 7.02
CA ILE A 42 6.82 7.44 5.88
C ILE A 42 5.88 7.43 4.67
N SER A 43 4.63 6.99 4.83
CA SER A 43 3.65 6.92 3.74
C SER A 43 3.39 8.31 3.10
N GLN A 44 3.33 9.37 3.90
CA GLN A 44 3.08 10.72 3.38
C GLN A 44 4.28 11.28 2.60
N SER A 45 5.51 11.04 3.04
CA SER A 45 6.71 11.44 2.30
C SER A 45 6.86 10.67 0.99
N GLU A 46 6.50 9.39 0.97
CA GLU A 46 6.66 8.54 -0.22
C GLU A 46 5.62 8.83 -1.30
N LYS A 47 4.38 9.13 -0.92
CA LYS A 47 3.34 9.62 -1.83
C LYS A 47 3.80 10.89 -2.58
N SER A 48 4.54 11.77 -1.88
CA SER A 48 5.09 12.99 -2.46
C SER A 48 6.11 12.70 -3.58
N ASP A 49 6.94 11.67 -3.43
CA ASP A 49 7.98 11.34 -4.41
C ASP A 49 7.37 10.84 -5.73
N VAL A 50 6.43 9.90 -5.67
CA VAL A 50 5.80 9.34 -6.88
C VAL A 50 4.97 10.39 -7.62
N LEU A 51 4.25 11.25 -6.88
CA LEU A 51 3.49 12.35 -7.48
C LEU A 51 4.39 13.39 -8.16
N MET A 52 5.56 13.66 -7.59
CA MET A 52 6.56 14.53 -8.19
C MET A 52 7.10 13.95 -9.49
N VAL A 53 7.41 12.64 -9.52
CA VAL A 53 7.83 11.94 -10.74
C VAL A 53 6.75 12.02 -11.82
N TYR A 54 5.48 11.73 -11.49
CA TYR A 54 4.36 11.89 -12.42
C TYR A 54 4.33 13.31 -13.02
N ASN A 55 4.42 14.34 -12.18
CA ASN A 55 4.38 15.72 -12.66
C ASN A 55 5.55 16.09 -13.58
N GLN A 56 6.72 15.47 -13.38
CA GLN A 56 7.88 15.65 -14.24
C GLN A 56 7.69 14.99 -15.62
N VAL A 57 7.09 13.80 -15.67
CA VAL A 57 7.01 13.00 -16.91
C VAL A 57 5.68 13.11 -17.65
N LYS A 58 4.64 13.71 -17.05
CA LYS A 58 3.25 13.71 -17.60
C LYS A 58 3.11 14.18 -19.04
N GLY A 59 3.99 15.07 -19.51
CA GLY A 59 3.97 15.57 -20.89
C GLY A 59 4.49 14.56 -21.94
N ALA A 60 5.20 13.52 -21.51
CA ALA A 60 5.74 12.46 -22.36
C ALA A 60 4.97 11.13 -22.22
N LEU A 61 3.93 11.09 -21.39
CA LEU A 61 3.13 9.89 -21.19
C LEU A 61 2.26 9.62 -22.43
N PRO A 62 2.03 8.33 -22.78
CA PRO A 62 1.06 7.99 -23.81
C PRO A 62 -0.33 8.47 -23.39
N LYS A 63 -1.21 8.68 -24.36
CA LYS A 63 -2.59 9.09 -24.11
C LYS A 63 -3.29 8.09 -23.19
N HIS A 64 -3.80 8.56 -22.05
CA HIS A 64 -4.40 7.73 -21.00
C HIS A 64 -5.55 8.48 -20.34
N SER A 65 -6.58 7.77 -19.91
CA SER A 65 -7.78 8.34 -19.27
C SER A 65 -7.67 8.42 -17.74
N LEU A 66 -6.87 7.53 -17.13
CA LEU A 66 -6.64 7.50 -15.69
C LEU A 66 -5.14 7.44 -15.38
N TYR A 67 -4.73 8.10 -14.31
CA TYR A 67 -3.44 7.89 -13.65
C TYR A 67 -3.66 7.62 -12.16
N CYS A 68 -2.88 6.72 -11.57
CA CYS A 68 -3.08 6.25 -10.21
C CYS A 68 -1.77 6.30 -9.43
N ILE A 69 -1.81 6.99 -8.28
CA ILE A 69 -0.67 7.24 -7.42
C ILE A 69 -0.77 6.35 -6.18
N PRO A 70 0.19 5.44 -5.94
CA PRO A 70 0.18 4.61 -4.75
C PRO A 70 0.43 5.45 -3.49
N GLU A 71 -0.23 5.07 -2.42
CA GLU A 71 -0.04 5.59 -1.07
C GLU A 71 0.68 4.58 -0.18
N THR A 72 0.45 3.29 -0.44
CA THR A 72 1.15 2.19 0.24
C THR A 72 1.59 1.15 -0.76
N LYS A 73 2.67 0.45 -0.42
CA LYS A 73 3.12 -0.75 -1.11
C LYS A 73 3.60 -1.75 -0.07
N SER A 74 3.33 -3.03 -0.31
CA SER A 74 3.80 -4.13 0.52
C SER A 74 4.43 -5.20 -0.36
N TYR A 75 5.51 -5.79 0.13
CA TYR A 75 6.11 -6.98 -0.44
C TYR A 75 5.77 -8.17 0.46
N CYS A 76 5.07 -9.14 -0.12
CA CYS A 76 4.58 -10.33 0.55
C CYS A 76 5.29 -11.57 0.02
N THR A 77 5.74 -12.41 0.94
CA THR A 77 6.33 -13.73 0.70
C THR A 77 5.57 -14.77 1.52
N ILE A 78 6.01 -16.03 1.46
CA ILE A 78 5.47 -17.10 2.32
C ILE A 78 5.61 -16.80 3.82
N ASP A 79 6.62 -16.01 4.21
CA ASP A 79 6.90 -15.68 5.61
C ASP A 79 6.10 -14.47 6.12
N GLY A 80 5.33 -13.81 5.24
CA GLY A 80 4.49 -12.66 5.56
C GLY A 80 4.76 -11.44 4.69
N CYS A 81 4.16 -10.31 5.07
CA CYS A 81 4.24 -9.05 4.33
C CYS A 81 5.03 -8.00 5.09
N ILE A 82 5.90 -7.30 4.38
CA ILE A 82 6.61 -6.11 4.86
C ILE A 82 6.20 -4.89 4.04
N ALA A 83 6.19 -3.72 4.67
CA ALA A 83 6.01 -2.47 3.96
C ALA A 83 7.19 -2.25 2.99
N ASP A 84 6.87 -1.84 1.78
CA ASP A 84 7.83 -1.48 0.73
C ASP A 84 7.53 -0.05 0.25
N LYS A 85 8.54 0.64 -0.27
CA LYS A 85 8.38 2.01 -0.74
C LYS A 85 7.69 2.02 -2.12
N PRO A 86 6.58 2.76 -2.29
CA PRO A 86 6.03 3.01 -3.62
C PRO A 86 7.01 3.78 -4.50
N ASN A 87 7.24 3.27 -5.71
CA ASN A 87 8.22 3.82 -6.65
C ASN A 87 7.70 3.92 -8.09
N VAL A 88 6.49 3.42 -8.35
CA VAL A 88 5.85 3.39 -9.67
C VAL A 88 4.44 3.93 -9.55
N PHE A 89 3.96 4.66 -10.56
CA PHE A 89 2.55 5.00 -10.72
C PHE A 89 1.97 4.23 -11.89
N VAL A 90 0.65 4.10 -11.92
CA VAL A 90 -0.07 3.37 -12.97
C VAL A 90 -0.81 4.36 -13.86
N ILE A 91 -0.88 4.07 -15.15
CA ILE A 91 -1.79 4.75 -16.09
C ILE A 91 -2.66 3.72 -16.79
N ILE A 92 -3.90 4.10 -17.10
CA ILE A 92 -4.84 3.27 -17.87
C ILE A 92 -5.31 4.08 -19.06
N GLY A 93 -5.22 3.50 -20.24
CA GLY A 93 -5.58 4.16 -21.49
C GLY A 93 -6.02 3.20 -22.58
N GLN A 94 -6.20 3.76 -23.77
CA GLN A 94 -6.47 3.03 -25.00
C GLN A 94 -5.45 3.44 -26.05
N SER A 95 -4.92 2.47 -26.78
CA SER A 95 -4.05 2.68 -27.93
C SER A 95 -4.84 3.36 -29.07
N PRO A 96 -4.15 3.91 -30.08
CA PRO A 96 -4.80 4.45 -31.27
C PRO A 96 -5.72 3.44 -31.99
N GLU A 97 -5.41 2.16 -31.89
CA GLU A 97 -6.17 1.04 -32.46
C GLU A 97 -7.37 0.63 -31.57
N GLY A 98 -7.56 1.29 -30.42
CA GLY A 98 -8.65 1.04 -29.48
C GLY A 98 -8.36 -0.07 -28.46
N GLU A 99 -7.16 -0.63 -28.45
CA GLU A 99 -6.78 -1.65 -27.48
C GLU A 99 -6.45 -1.01 -26.14
N ALA A 100 -7.06 -1.51 -25.07
CA ALA A 100 -6.77 -0.98 -23.76
C ALA A 100 -5.41 -1.43 -23.23
N PHE A 101 -4.79 -0.59 -22.41
CA PHE A 101 -3.50 -0.88 -21.80
C PHE A 101 -3.44 -0.42 -20.35
N LEU A 102 -2.55 -1.08 -19.60
CA LEU A 102 -2.08 -0.68 -18.29
C LEU A 102 -0.60 -0.33 -18.43
N GLY A 103 -0.24 0.89 -18.05
CA GLY A 103 1.14 1.36 -18.03
C GLY A 103 1.67 1.45 -16.60
N ARG A 104 2.86 0.93 -16.34
CA ARG A 104 3.57 1.13 -15.07
C ARG A 104 4.74 2.06 -15.34
N CYS A 105 4.76 3.19 -14.66
CA CYS A 105 5.64 4.30 -14.97
C CYS A 105 6.46 4.71 -13.75
N ASP A 106 7.70 5.11 -13.99
CA ASP A 106 8.56 5.74 -13.00
C ASP A 106 9.25 6.96 -13.64
N SER A 107 10.47 7.29 -13.22
CA SER A 107 11.28 8.35 -13.83
C SER A 107 11.74 8.05 -15.28
N LYS A 108 11.55 6.81 -15.74
CA LYS A 108 11.90 6.30 -17.07
C LYS A 108 10.63 6.11 -17.91
N PRO A 109 10.74 5.73 -19.20
CA PRO A 109 9.58 5.39 -20.02
C PRO A 109 8.74 4.29 -19.36
N CYS A 110 7.42 4.39 -19.50
CA CYS A 110 6.50 3.42 -18.92
C CYS A 110 6.64 2.05 -19.57
N ASP A 111 6.53 1.00 -18.76
CA ASP A 111 6.26 -0.35 -19.23
C ASP A 111 4.76 -0.46 -19.56
N ILE A 112 4.43 -0.68 -20.84
CA ILE A 112 3.05 -0.76 -21.32
C ILE A 112 2.63 -2.21 -21.54
N TYR A 113 1.49 -2.59 -20.97
CA TYR A 113 0.95 -3.94 -21.04
C TYR A 113 -0.45 -3.91 -21.66
N PRO A 114 -0.68 -4.59 -22.80
CA PRO A 114 -2.01 -4.79 -23.34
C PRO A 114 -2.91 -5.43 -22.28
N SER A 115 -4.12 -4.90 -22.11
CA SER A 115 -4.99 -5.26 -21.00
C SER A 115 -6.44 -5.44 -21.44
N ASN A 116 -7.19 -6.19 -20.65
CA ASN A 116 -8.64 -6.27 -20.71
C ASN A 116 -9.22 -5.40 -19.60
N LEU A 117 -10.30 -4.67 -19.91
CA LEU A 117 -11.08 -3.94 -18.90
C LEU A 117 -12.41 -4.66 -18.71
N GLU A 118 -12.72 -4.94 -17.46
CA GLU A 118 -13.99 -5.51 -17.04
C GLU A 118 -14.62 -4.56 -16.03
N GLU A 119 -15.73 -3.94 -16.42
CA GLU A 119 -16.53 -3.09 -15.54
C GLU A 119 -17.57 -3.95 -14.82
N SER A 120 -17.60 -3.86 -13.49
CA SER A 120 -18.55 -4.58 -12.65
C SER A 120 -19.11 -3.64 -11.59
N GLY A 121 -20.26 -3.02 -11.89
CA GLY A 121 -20.89 -2.05 -11.01
C GLY A 121 -20.01 -0.81 -10.86
N GLU A 122 -19.52 -0.57 -9.65
CA GLU A 122 -18.73 0.61 -9.28
C GLU A 122 -17.22 0.37 -9.35
N VAL A 123 -16.78 -0.79 -9.82
CA VAL A 123 -15.37 -1.17 -9.89
C VAL A 123 -15.00 -1.49 -11.34
N VAL A 124 -13.86 -0.96 -11.78
CA VAL A 124 -13.17 -1.41 -12.98
C VAL A 124 -12.05 -2.35 -12.59
N THR A 125 -12.01 -3.51 -13.23
CA THR A 125 -10.91 -4.47 -13.14
C THR A 125 -10.11 -4.42 -14.42
N VAL A 126 -8.80 -4.22 -14.30
CA VAL A 126 -7.86 -4.26 -15.41
C VAL A 126 -6.96 -5.48 -15.22
N THR A 127 -6.96 -6.37 -16.19
CA THR A 127 -6.08 -7.55 -16.22
C THR A 127 -5.19 -7.48 -17.44
N THR A 128 -3.91 -7.80 -17.25
CA THR A 128 -2.96 -7.83 -18.35
C THR A 128 -3.14 -9.08 -19.19
N LYS A 129 -3.12 -8.91 -20.52
CA LYS A 129 -3.20 -10.02 -21.48
C LYS A 129 -1.94 -10.85 -21.40
N GLU A 130 -0.77 -10.22 -21.40
CA GLU A 130 0.51 -10.86 -21.11
C GLU A 130 1.46 -9.82 -20.47
N PRO A 131 2.24 -10.18 -19.43
CA PRO A 131 2.17 -11.43 -18.66
C PRO A 131 0.99 -11.44 -17.67
N HIS A 132 0.38 -12.61 -17.42
CA HIS A 132 -0.81 -12.76 -16.55
C HIS A 132 -0.56 -12.60 -15.02
N GLY A 133 0.45 -11.85 -14.61
CA GLY A 133 0.84 -11.68 -13.20
C GLY A 133 0.29 -10.44 -12.52
N MET A 134 -0.56 -9.65 -13.18
CA MET A 134 -1.00 -8.36 -12.65
C MET A 134 -2.52 -8.24 -12.66
N LEU A 135 -3.07 -7.89 -11.48
CA LEU A 135 -4.46 -7.54 -11.27
C LEU A 135 -4.52 -6.11 -10.76
N PHE A 136 -5.29 -5.27 -11.43
CA PHE A 136 -5.56 -3.91 -10.99
C PHE A 136 -7.06 -3.72 -10.84
N LYS A 137 -7.50 -3.10 -9.74
CA LYS A 137 -8.89 -2.73 -9.52
C LYS A 137 -8.98 -1.30 -9.05
N SER A 138 -9.87 -0.52 -9.64
CA SER A 138 -10.18 0.84 -9.18
C SER A 138 -11.68 0.98 -8.95
N SER A 139 -12.03 1.70 -7.89
CA SER A 139 -13.38 2.11 -7.57
C SER A 139 -13.69 3.47 -8.19
N TYR A 140 -14.86 3.64 -8.78
CA TYR A 140 -15.34 4.92 -9.27
C TYR A 140 -15.91 5.82 -8.17
N LEU A 141 -16.30 5.26 -7.03
CA LEU A 141 -16.97 6.00 -5.95
C LEU A 141 -16.00 6.91 -5.19
N ASP A 142 -14.88 6.34 -4.78
CA ASP A 142 -13.89 6.97 -3.92
C ASP A 142 -12.54 7.13 -4.61
N SER A 143 -12.44 6.73 -5.88
CA SER A 143 -11.22 6.72 -6.67
C SER A 143 -10.11 5.84 -6.12
N SER A 144 -10.39 4.99 -5.13
CA SER A 144 -9.40 4.10 -4.55
C SER A 144 -9.01 3.00 -5.54
N TYR A 145 -7.77 2.53 -5.45
CA TYR A 145 -7.33 1.38 -6.23
C TYR A 145 -6.48 0.42 -5.41
N VAL A 146 -6.44 -0.82 -5.91
CA VAL A 146 -5.50 -1.85 -5.51
C VAL A 146 -4.84 -2.45 -6.75
N GLU A 147 -3.53 -2.57 -6.71
CA GLU A 147 -2.71 -3.29 -7.69
C GLU A 147 -2.07 -4.48 -6.98
N VAL A 148 -2.18 -5.66 -7.56
CA VAL A 148 -1.49 -6.87 -7.12
C VAL A 148 -0.64 -7.37 -8.27
N VAL A 149 0.68 -7.45 -8.04
CA VAL A 149 1.65 -7.98 -8.98
C VAL A 149 2.29 -9.22 -8.36
N THR A 150 2.14 -10.37 -8.99
CA THR A 150 2.71 -11.63 -8.53
C THR A 150 3.99 -11.97 -9.28
N LEU A 151 4.98 -12.48 -8.56
CA LEU A 151 6.21 -13.02 -9.09
C LEU A 151 6.52 -14.33 -8.37
N LEU A 152 6.23 -15.46 -9.03
CA LEU A 152 6.33 -16.79 -8.43
C LEU A 152 5.46 -16.91 -7.17
N THR A 153 6.08 -17.11 -6.00
CA THR A 153 5.42 -17.21 -4.69
C THR A 153 5.25 -15.86 -3.99
N ASP A 154 5.82 -14.81 -4.57
CA ASP A 154 5.89 -13.49 -3.95
C ASP A 154 4.87 -12.57 -4.61
N ALA A 155 4.42 -11.56 -3.87
CA ALA A 155 3.47 -10.58 -4.37
C ALA A 155 3.82 -9.18 -3.89
N PHE A 156 3.68 -8.21 -4.79
CA PHE A 156 3.63 -6.80 -4.45
C PHE A 156 2.18 -6.35 -4.45
N ILE A 157 1.77 -5.67 -3.38
CA ILE A 157 0.43 -5.12 -3.24
C ILE A 157 0.56 -3.62 -3.05
N SER A 158 0.03 -2.85 -3.99
CA SER A 158 -0.02 -1.39 -3.91
C SER A 158 -1.46 -0.94 -3.72
N THR A 159 -1.69 0.06 -2.88
CA THR A 159 -2.99 0.74 -2.77
C THR A 159 -2.81 2.25 -2.88
N GLY A 160 -3.82 2.94 -3.39
CA GLY A 160 -3.78 4.39 -3.48
C GLY A 160 -5.00 4.98 -4.17
N GLN A 161 -4.78 6.06 -4.92
CA GLN A 161 -5.85 6.85 -5.53
C GLN A 161 -5.64 7.04 -7.03
N CYS A 162 -6.71 6.93 -7.80
CA CYS A 162 -6.77 7.21 -9.22
C CYS A 162 -7.38 8.58 -9.51
N TYR A 163 -6.99 9.16 -10.63
CA TYR A 163 -7.41 10.49 -11.05
C TYR A 163 -7.67 10.46 -12.55
N LYS A 164 -8.71 11.18 -12.97
CA LYS A 164 -8.99 11.37 -14.40
C LYS A 164 -7.95 12.30 -15.00
N ASN A 165 -7.46 11.92 -16.17
CA ASN A 165 -6.62 12.82 -16.97
C ASN A 165 -7.54 13.69 -17.84
N GLU A 166 -7.68 14.97 -17.47
CA GLU A 166 -8.59 15.91 -18.16
C GLU A 166 -8.13 16.28 -19.59
N ASN A 167 -6.91 15.89 -19.97
CA ASN A 167 -6.32 16.18 -21.27
C ASN A 167 -6.32 14.97 -22.24
N SER A 168 -7.05 13.89 -21.91
CA SER A 168 -7.18 12.70 -22.75
C SER A 168 -8.24 12.89 -23.84
#